data_AF-A0A928Q7C7-F1
#
_entry.id   AF-A0A928Q7C7-F1
#
_cell.length_a   1.000
_cell.length_b   1.000
_cell.length_c   1.000
_cell.angle_alpha   90.00
_cell.angle_beta   90.00
_cell.angle_gamma   90.00
#
_symmetry.space_group_name_H-M   'P 1'
#
loop_
_entity.id
_entity.type
_entity.pdbx_description
1 polymer ?
#
loop_
_entity_poly.entity_id
_entity_poly.type
_entity_poly.pdbx_seq_one_letter_code
_entity_poly.pdbx_strand_id
1 'polypeptide(L)' 'MDLKGGKINFIIEDDEDMIEIFYDDGMLIDIGKPTVCDYYCIIVVSSNDAKGWNNPIAQIDVQHKKDLVSKIQDTIDKFR' A
#
# COMPACT_ATOMS: atom_id res chain seq x y z
N MET A 1 -7.30 9.94 8.38
CA MET A 1 -7.31 8.79 7.47
C MET A 1 -8.24 7.77 8.10
N ASP A 2 -9.25 7.32 7.36
CA ASP A 2 -10.14 6.26 7.78
C ASP A 2 -9.70 4.97 7.08
N LEU A 3 -9.31 3.97 7.85
CA LEU A 3 -8.78 2.70 7.35
C LEU A 3 -9.88 1.69 7.01
N LYS A 4 -11.16 1.99 7.29
CA LYS A 4 -12.31 1.09 7.06
C LYS A 4 -12.11 -0.31 7.63
N GLY A 5 -11.65 -0.36 8.89
CA GLY A 5 -11.38 -1.61 9.60
C GLY A 5 -9.99 -2.22 9.34
N GLY A 6 -9.17 -1.59 8.48
CA GLY A 6 -7.78 -2.00 8.27
C GLY A 6 -6.89 -1.77 9.49
N LYS A 7 -5.91 -2.65 9.67
CA LYS A 7 -4.85 -2.58 10.69
C LYS A 7 -3.56 -2.09 10.05
N ILE A 8 -3.06 -0.95 10.52
CA ILE A 8 -1.84 -0.35 10.01
C ILE A 8 -0.60 -0.95 10.70
N ASN A 9 0.42 -1.25 9.91
CA ASN A 9 1.76 -1.60 10.35
C ASN A 9 2.74 -0.59 9.74
N PHE A 10 3.64 -0.06 10.56
CA PHE A 10 4.68 0.87 10.10
C PHE A 10 6.01 0.12 10.05
N ILE A 11 6.64 0.15 8.88
CA ILE A 11 7.92 -0.51 8.66
C ILE A 11 9.01 0.55 8.79
N ILE A 12 9.94 0.34 9.72
CA ILE A 12 10.97 1.31 10.10
C ILE A 12 12.36 0.88 9.61
N GLU A 13 12.57 -0.43 9.46
CA GLU A 13 13.87 -1.03 9.12
C GLU A 13 14.01 -1.38 7.63
N ASP A 14 12.95 -1.19 6.85
CA ASP A 14 12.95 -1.40 5.41
C ASP A 14 13.10 -0.05 4.71
N ASP A 15 14.07 0.04 3.81
CA ASP A 15 14.37 1.22 3.01
C ASP A 15 13.41 1.40 1.84
N GLU A 16 12.65 0.36 1.50
CA GLU A 16 11.63 0.37 0.45
C GLU A 16 10.23 0.41 1.03
N ASP A 17 9.90 -0.43 2.00
CA ASP A 17 8.56 -0.51 2.57
C ASP A 17 8.38 0.46 3.76
N MET A 18 7.26 1.19 3.78
CA MET A 18 7.01 2.18 4.84
C MET A 18 5.75 1.86 5.64
N ILE A 19 4.67 1.46 4.98
CA ILE A 19 3.36 1.27 5.59
C ILE A 19 2.66 0.09 4.92
N GLU A 20 2.13 -0.81 5.75
CA GLU A 20 1.21 -1.85 5.32
C GLU A 20 -0.15 -1.66 6.00
N ILE A 21 -1.24 -1.94 5.29
CA ILE A 21 -2.60 -1.92 5.82
C ILE A 21 -3.25 -3.28 5.56
N PHE A 22 -3.42 -4.06 6.62
CA PHE A 22 -3.99 -5.39 6.59
C PHE A 22 -5.50 -5.37 6.87
N TYR A 23 -6.22 -6.26 6.20
CA TYR A 23 -7.65 -6.45 6.43
C TYR A 23 -7.96 -7.91 6.73
N ASP A 24 -9.06 -8.14 7.44
CA ASP A 24 -9.40 -9.47 7.96
C ASP A 24 -9.76 -10.49 6.86
N ASP A 25 -10.05 -10.05 5.64
CA ASP A 25 -10.26 -10.93 4.47
C ASP A 25 -8.95 -11.34 3.76
N GLY A 26 -7.81 -10.87 4.25
CA GLY A 26 -6.48 -11.21 3.73
C GLY A 26 -5.92 -10.22 2.70
N MET A 27 -6.69 -9.26 2.19
CA MET A 27 -6.12 -8.23 1.30
C MET A 27 -5.20 -7.28 2.07
N LEU A 28 -4.18 -6.80 1.37
CA LEU A 28 -3.15 -5.91 1.87
C LEU A 28 -3.01 -4.72 0.91
N ILE A 29 -2.91 -3.53 1.49
CA ILE A 29 -2.41 -2.34 0.80
C ILE A 29 -1.00 -2.08 1.33
N ASP A 30 -0.02 -2.19 0.46
CA ASP A 30 1.39 -1.93 0.74
C ASP A 30 1.80 -0.57 0.17
N ILE A 31 2.59 0.18 0.93
CA ILE A 31 3.07 1.51 0.56
C ILE A 31 4.57 1.60 0.82
N GLY A 32 5.31 1.80 -0.26
CA GLY A 32 6.76 1.92 -0.24
C GLY A 32 7.32 3.03 -1.12
N LYS A 33 8.63 3.23 -1.05
CA LYS A 33 9.43 4.02 -1.98
C LYS A 33 10.62 3.14 -2.44
N PRO A 34 10.53 2.48 -3.60
CA PRO A 34 11.61 1.63 -4.11
C PRO A 34 12.93 2.41 -4.23
N THR A 35 14.06 1.81 -3.83
CA THR A 35 15.35 2.50 -3.71
C THR A 35 15.84 3.11 -5.03
N VAL A 36 15.50 2.46 -6.14
CA VAL A 36 15.93 2.83 -7.50
C VAL A 36 15.01 3.86 -8.17
N CYS A 37 13.92 4.24 -7.52
CA CYS A 37 12.87 5.10 -8.07
C CYS A 37 12.64 6.35 -7.22
N ASP A 38 12.35 7.49 -7.86
CA ASP A 38 11.98 8.72 -7.15
C ASP A 38 10.48 8.96 -7.10
N TYR A 39 9.72 7.89 -6.81
CA TYR A 39 8.28 7.95 -6.58
C TYR A 39 7.90 6.97 -5.47
N TYR A 40 6.75 7.21 -4.84
CA TYR A 40 6.14 6.28 -3.90
C TYR A 40 5.21 5.33 -4.64
N CYS A 41 5.16 4.08 -4.24
CA CYS A 41 4.30 3.07 -4.83
C CYS A 41 3.24 2.65 -3.81
N ILE A 42 1.99 2.51 -4.24
CA ILE A 42 0.92 1.88 -3.48
C ILE A 42 0.52 0.61 -4.24
N ILE A 43 0.69 -0.56 -3.63
CA ILE A 43 0.35 -1.86 -4.21
C ILE A 43 -0.84 -2.43 -3.44
N VAL A 44 -1.82 -2.95 -4.17
CA VAL A 44 -2.99 -3.61 -3.58
C VAL A 44 -2.97 -5.08 -4.00
N VAL A 45 -2.93 -5.99 -3.04
CA VAL A 45 -2.95 -7.44 -3.29
C VAL A 45 -4.15 -8.10 -2.63
N SER A 46 -4.76 -9.09 -3.28
CA SER A 46 -5.92 -9.81 -2.74
C SER A 46 -5.60 -10.67 -1.53
N SER A 47 -4.34 -11.05 -1.37
CA SER A 47 -3.82 -11.93 -0.33
C SER A 47 -2.34 -11.63 -0.10
N ASN A 48 -1.88 -11.62 1.16
CA ASN A 48 -0.45 -11.51 1.47
C ASN A 48 0.26 -12.87 1.31
N ASP A 49 0.26 -13.41 0.10
CA ASP A 49 0.96 -14.62 -0.29
C ASP A 49 1.61 -14.44 -1.67
N ALA A 50 2.47 -15.39 -2.07
CA ALA A 50 3.17 -15.30 -3.35
C ALA A 50 2.21 -15.17 -4.55
N LYS A 51 0.98 -15.69 -4.46
CA LYS A 51 0.01 -15.59 -5.55
C LYS A 51 -0.53 -14.16 -5.69
N GLY A 52 -0.88 -13.53 -4.56
CA GLY A 52 -1.35 -12.15 -4.51
C GLY A 52 -0.28 -11.17 -5.00
N TRP A 53 0.98 -11.34 -4.55
CA TRP A 53 2.10 -10.51 -4.98
C TRP A 53 2.46 -10.66 -6.45
N ASN A 54 2.31 -11.85 -7.04
CA ASN A 54 2.50 -12.05 -8.48
C ASN A 54 1.37 -11.49 -9.34
N ASN A 55 0.21 -11.18 -8.75
CA ASN A 55 -0.98 -10.67 -9.47
C ASN A 55 -1.65 -9.55 -8.66
N PRO A 56 -0.97 -8.40 -8.50
CA PRO A 56 -1.54 -7.29 -7.76
C PRO A 56 -2.84 -6.80 -8.43
N ILE A 57 -3.81 -6.44 -7.61
CA ILE A 57 -5.09 -5.86 -8.05
C ILE A 57 -4.86 -4.46 -8.63
N ALA A 58 -3.95 -3.71 -8.02
CA ALA A 58 -3.56 -2.38 -8.47
C ALA A 58 -2.14 -2.05 -8.05
N GLN A 59 -1.50 -1.20 -8.85
CA GLN A 59 -0.27 -0.51 -8.55
C GLN A 59 -0.45 0.95 -8.92
N ILE A 60 -0.16 1.85 -7.98
CA ILE A 60 -0.38 3.29 -8.13
C ILE A 60 0.92 4.00 -7.77
N ASP A 61 1.51 4.68 -8.75
CA ASP A 61 2.70 5.49 -8.55
C ASP A 61 2.31 6.91 -8.14
N VAL A 62 2.97 7.43 -7.11
CA VAL A 62 2.75 8.75 -6.54
C VAL A 62 4.06 9.53 -6.55
N GLN A 63 4.16 10.49 -7.46
CA GLN A 63 5.40 11.25 -7.69
C GLN A 63 5.79 12.15 -6.51
N HIS A 64 4.81 12.70 -5.79
CA HIS A 64 5.06 13.71 -4.76
C HIS A 64 4.51 13.26 -3.41
N LYS A 65 5.35 13.35 -2.38
CA LYS A 65 5.00 12.99 -1.00
C LYS A 65 3.73 13.69 -0.48
N LYS A 66 3.49 14.93 -0.90
CA LYS A 66 2.30 15.72 -0.49
C LYS A 66 0.98 15.07 -0.93
N ASP A 67 1.00 14.30 -2.01
CA ASP A 67 -0.17 13.64 -2.59
C ASP A 67 -0.34 12.20 -2.06
N LEU A 68 0.63 11.70 -1.28
CA LEU A 68 0.64 10.31 -0.81
C LEU A 68 -0.55 10.02 0.12
N VAL A 69 -0.83 10.91 1.07
CA VAL A 69 -1.93 10.70 2.03
C VAL A 69 -3.29 10.66 1.34
N SER A 70 -3.54 11.55 0.37
CA SER A 70 -4.78 11.53 -0.39
C SER A 70 -4.87 10.29 -1.28
N LYS A 71 -3.77 9.87 -1.90
CA LYS A 71 -3.74 8.65 -2.73
C LYS A 71 -3.93 7.36 -1.93
N ILE A 72 -3.41 7.29 -0.70
CA ILE A 72 -3.69 6.19 0.22
C ILE A 72 -5.19 6.15 0.54
N GLN A 73 -5.79 7.30 0.89
CA GLN A 73 -7.22 7.36 1.19
C GLN A 73 -8.10 7.00 -0.03
N ASP A 74 -7.79 7.54 -1.22
CA ASP A 74 -8.48 7.18 -2.47
C ASP A 74 -8.41 5.66 -2.72
N THR A 75 -7.27 5.04 -2.43
CA THR A 75 -7.06 3.60 -2.60
C THR A 75 -7.90 2.81 -1.61
N ILE A 76 -7.88 3.17 -0.32
CA ILE A 76 -8.73 2.57 0.69
C ILE A 76 -10.21 2.70 0.26
N ASP A 77 -10.65 3.88 -0.13
CA ASP A 77 -12.05 4.11 -0.51
C ASP A 77 -12.51 3.31 -1.72
N LYS A 78 -11.60 2.99 -2.63
CA LYS A 78 -11.88 2.20 -3.83
C LYS A 78 -11.97 0.70 -3.56
N PHE A 79 -11.14 0.18 -2.65
CA PHE A 79 -11.00 -1.26 -2.41
C PHE A 79 -11.65 -1.75 -1.11
N ARG A 80 -12.16 -0.83 -0.27
CA ARG A 80 -12.79 -1.09 1.02
C ARG A 80 -14.03 -0.24 1.23
#